data_AF-A0A4Y6PVH3-F1
#
_entry.id   AF-A0A4Y6PVH3-F1
#
_cell.length_a   1.000
_cell.length_b   1.000
_cell.length_c   1.000
_cell.angle_alpha   90.00
_cell.angle_beta   90.00
_cell.angle_gamma   90.00
#
_symmetry.space_group_name_H-M   'P 1'
#
loop_
_entity.id
_entity.type
_entity.pdbx_description
1 polymer ?
#
loop_
_entity_poly.entity_id
_entity_poly.type
_entity_poly.pdbx_seq_one_letter_code
_entity_poly.pdbx_strand_id
1 'polypeptide(L)'
;MSDLLDEHDDELAALERAGKRRNAVTVAMIIATVIALLGVGGVLIGKVMYPGIGEYVEAVLAGEQDVFGDPVYTPEHEVSADELAENVDLQEVHAELLTHWLSSLSYDEAGQPSKRTLERFEALQKAVEPDPNLHAIVTELGELMHSEKAADKSDRVLYLTWAWNDYMRQKDQPYHFEANMMLRQRGPMLYTKNYHLAGEVKFGLDDERYTALLAQRIDNTNVVENYLCRATEADERPLWVVDTSAREAANHVWPMLSADSDATLEPVKQAFAPAIRKEAKEMLSPEALATLESSAFARHQLMATVDAINERDCNKFRFSFKPLVAYDSGRLLRLESKAAMAQHSACPDITPVELRTLIDNSDKLEMRREEIRVALQELTAWIARPRLVHEVRHRADEERHYARTIPLGCPGCDSLMAPREQAELSGYLAGVAYSGAPAAGLFRACWVNATSSTYHKRAIEPLVTELAKGQNCEQGPVDNLQQRAKKADVELFDRDEPLEKIGEWPANVEIGEW
;
A
#
# COMPACT_ATOMS: atom_id res chain seq x y z
N MET A 1 49.78 -34.50 -53.29
CA MET A 1 50.09 -34.93 -51.90
C MET A 1 49.71 -33.87 -50.87
N SER A 2 49.69 -32.57 -51.23
CA SER A 2 49.07 -31.51 -50.42
C SER A 2 47.53 -31.58 -50.43
N ASP A 3 46.92 -31.75 -51.60
CA ASP A 3 45.44 -31.72 -51.71
C ASP A 3 44.70 -32.92 -51.09
N LEU A 4 45.40 -34.02 -50.79
CA LEU A 4 44.82 -35.21 -50.14
C LEU A 4 44.90 -35.16 -48.60
N LEU A 5 45.66 -34.21 -48.04
CA LEU A 5 45.76 -34.00 -46.60
C LEU A 5 44.72 -32.96 -46.13
N ASP A 6 44.47 -31.93 -46.93
CA ASP A 6 43.45 -30.90 -46.60
C ASP A 6 42.02 -31.48 -46.62
N GLU A 7 41.70 -32.39 -47.54
CA GLU A 7 40.37 -33.03 -47.62
C GLU A 7 40.12 -33.98 -46.43
N HIS A 8 41.18 -34.54 -45.85
CA HIS A 8 41.10 -35.46 -44.71
C HIS A 8 41.00 -34.74 -43.35
N ASP A 9 41.58 -33.55 -43.23
CA ASP A 9 41.49 -32.69 -42.04
C ASP A 9 40.12 -31.99 -41.94
N ASP A 10 39.49 -31.65 -43.08
CA ASP A 10 38.13 -31.10 -43.10
C ASP A 10 37.05 -32.13 -42.74
N GLU A 11 37.20 -33.40 -43.15
CA GLU A 11 36.31 -34.50 -42.73
C GLU A 11 36.48 -34.84 -41.23
N LEU A 12 37.70 -34.79 -40.70
CA LEU A 12 37.98 -34.97 -39.26
C LEU A 12 37.39 -33.83 -38.43
N ALA A 13 37.51 -32.58 -38.89
CA ALA A 13 36.89 -31.42 -38.23
C ALA A 13 35.35 -31.43 -38.33
N ALA A 14 34.77 -32.03 -39.38
CA ALA A 14 33.33 -32.22 -39.52
C ALA A 14 32.81 -33.35 -38.60
N LEU A 15 33.57 -34.44 -38.44
CA LEU A 15 33.26 -35.54 -37.52
C LEU A 15 33.44 -35.13 -36.05
N GLU A 16 34.41 -34.29 -35.72
CA GLU A 16 34.55 -33.69 -34.37
C GLU A 16 33.40 -32.73 -34.03
N ARG A 17 32.93 -31.93 -35.01
CA ARG A 17 31.76 -31.05 -34.85
C ARG A 17 30.45 -31.84 -34.73
N ALA A 18 30.31 -32.95 -35.47
CA ALA A 18 29.18 -33.86 -35.37
C ALA A 18 29.19 -34.68 -34.06
N GLY A 19 30.38 -35.09 -33.59
CA GLY A 19 30.60 -35.78 -32.32
C GLY A 19 30.37 -34.89 -31.10
N LYS A 20 30.80 -33.62 -31.14
CA LYS A 20 30.49 -32.61 -30.11
C LYS A 20 29.01 -32.26 -30.05
N ARG A 21 28.30 -32.21 -31.20
CA ARG A 21 26.83 -32.01 -31.22
C ARG A 21 26.06 -33.22 -30.71
N ARG A 22 26.48 -34.45 -31.04
CA ARG A 22 25.86 -35.67 -30.48
C ARG A 22 26.13 -35.79 -28.98
N ASN A 23 27.34 -35.51 -28.51
CA ASN A 23 27.64 -35.51 -27.08
C ASN A 23 26.96 -34.35 -26.33
N ALA A 24 26.80 -33.16 -26.92
CA ALA A 24 26.06 -32.07 -26.29
C ALA A 24 24.55 -32.36 -26.20
N VAL A 25 23.94 -32.97 -27.22
CA VAL A 25 22.53 -33.38 -27.20
C VAL A 25 22.31 -34.58 -26.29
N THR A 26 23.24 -35.54 -26.23
CA THR A 26 23.18 -36.67 -25.29
C THR A 26 23.45 -36.24 -23.86
N VAL A 27 24.35 -35.29 -23.61
CA VAL A 27 24.56 -34.69 -22.28
C VAL A 27 23.38 -33.81 -21.89
N ALA A 28 22.79 -33.03 -22.79
CA ALA A 28 21.57 -32.26 -22.52
C ALA A 28 20.36 -33.17 -22.27
N MET A 29 20.22 -34.29 -23.01
CA MET A 29 19.20 -35.30 -22.73
C MET A 29 19.49 -36.07 -21.45
N ILE A 30 20.75 -36.38 -21.10
CA ILE A 30 21.09 -37.02 -19.82
C ILE A 30 20.87 -36.04 -18.67
N ILE A 31 21.20 -34.76 -18.81
CA ILE A 31 20.91 -33.71 -17.82
C ILE A 31 19.40 -33.52 -17.70
N ALA A 32 18.65 -33.44 -18.79
CA ALA A 32 17.19 -33.35 -18.75
C ALA A 32 16.53 -34.63 -18.20
N THR A 33 17.11 -35.81 -18.47
CA THR A 33 16.61 -37.10 -17.97
C THR A 33 17.01 -37.31 -16.50
N VAL A 34 18.17 -36.82 -16.07
CA VAL A 34 18.61 -36.79 -14.66
C VAL A 34 17.84 -35.72 -13.90
N ILE A 35 17.53 -34.56 -14.48
CA ILE A 35 16.61 -33.54 -13.94
C ILE A 35 15.17 -34.08 -13.91
N ALA A 36 14.75 -34.93 -14.85
CA ALA A 36 13.43 -35.56 -14.82
C ALA A 36 13.36 -36.73 -13.81
N LEU A 37 14.41 -37.54 -13.69
CA LEU A 37 14.49 -38.67 -12.74
C LEU A 37 14.78 -38.22 -11.30
N LEU A 38 15.61 -37.19 -11.12
CA LEU A 38 15.74 -36.43 -9.87
C LEU A 38 14.58 -35.45 -9.69
N GLY A 39 13.82 -35.13 -10.73
CA GLY A 39 12.63 -34.27 -10.66
C GLY A 39 11.52 -34.99 -9.94
N VAL A 40 11.12 -36.18 -10.38
CA VAL A 40 10.03 -36.90 -9.70
C VAL A 40 10.48 -37.51 -8.36
N GLY A 41 11.66 -38.13 -8.31
CA GLY A 41 12.20 -38.74 -7.08
C GLY A 41 12.74 -37.70 -6.08
N GLY A 42 13.37 -36.64 -6.56
CA GLY A 42 13.91 -35.55 -5.75
C GLY A 42 12.88 -34.49 -5.37
N VAL A 43 11.76 -34.32 -6.09
CA VAL A 43 10.60 -33.56 -5.57
C VAL A 43 9.95 -34.32 -4.41
N LEU A 44 9.85 -35.66 -4.48
CA LEU A 44 9.34 -36.47 -3.37
C LEU A 44 10.29 -36.48 -2.16
N ILE A 45 11.59 -36.68 -2.37
CA ILE A 45 12.60 -36.62 -1.30
C ILE A 45 12.76 -35.17 -0.77
N GLY A 46 12.68 -34.18 -1.65
CA GLY A 46 12.66 -32.75 -1.35
C GLY A 46 11.44 -32.37 -0.52
N LYS A 47 10.22 -32.76 -0.90
CA LYS A 47 9.01 -32.54 -0.10
C LYS A 47 9.09 -33.13 1.31
N VAL A 48 9.70 -34.31 1.44
CA VAL A 48 9.78 -35.01 2.73
C VAL A 48 10.94 -34.50 3.59
N MET A 49 12.09 -34.16 3.01
CA MET A 49 13.28 -33.74 3.77
C MET A 49 13.48 -32.21 3.84
N TYR A 50 12.96 -31.47 2.86
CA TYR A 50 13.12 -30.02 2.67
C TYR A 50 11.85 -29.40 2.01
N PRO A 51 10.71 -29.35 2.73
CA PRO A 51 9.41 -28.97 2.18
C PRO A 51 9.41 -27.69 1.34
N GLY A 52 10.17 -26.66 1.74
CA GLY A 52 10.28 -25.41 0.98
C GLY A 52 10.96 -25.54 -0.40
N ILE A 53 11.85 -26.50 -0.62
CA ILE A 53 12.42 -26.78 -1.95
C ILE A 53 11.37 -27.51 -2.82
N GLY A 54 10.56 -28.37 -2.22
CA GLY A 54 9.46 -29.05 -2.92
C GLY A 54 8.40 -28.07 -3.41
N GLU A 55 7.98 -27.13 -2.56
CA GLU A 55 7.05 -26.05 -2.90
C GLU A 55 7.59 -25.16 -4.02
N TYR A 56 8.85 -24.73 -3.92
CA TYR A 56 9.52 -23.96 -4.96
C TYR A 56 9.54 -24.69 -6.32
N VAL A 57 9.95 -25.96 -6.36
CA VAL A 57 10.00 -26.72 -7.62
C VAL A 57 8.60 -26.91 -8.21
N GLU A 58 7.57 -27.10 -7.39
CA GLU A 58 6.19 -27.17 -7.86
C GLU A 58 5.70 -25.86 -8.47
N ALA A 59 5.99 -24.72 -7.83
CA ALA A 59 5.68 -23.40 -8.37
C ALA A 59 6.37 -23.14 -9.71
N VAL A 60 7.66 -23.50 -9.85
CA VAL A 60 8.38 -23.37 -11.13
C VAL A 60 7.81 -24.29 -12.21
N LEU A 61 7.47 -25.54 -11.88
CA LEU A 61 6.88 -26.48 -12.83
C LEU A 61 5.45 -26.10 -13.24
N ALA A 62 4.71 -25.44 -12.35
CA ALA A 62 3.40 -24.87 -12.63
C ALA A 62 3.47 -23.56 -13.44
N GLY A 63 4.68 -23.03 -13.68
CA GLY A 63 4.89 -21.74 -14.36
C GLY A 63 4.52 -20.53 -13.51
N GLU A 64 4.37 -20.70 -12.20
CA GLU A 64 4.03 -19.64 -11.24
C GLU A 64 5.26 -18.83 -10.82
N GLN A 65 6.44 -19.44 -10.88
CA GLN A 65 7.72 -18.83 -10.56
C GLN A 65 8.77 -19.12 -11.63
N ASP A 66 9.73 -18.23 -11.80
CA ASP A 66 10.93 -18.50 -12.59
C ASP A 66 11.99 -19.30 -11.80
N VAL A 67 13.14 -19.57 -12.44
CA VAL A 67 14.24 -20.33 -11.84
C VAL A 67 14.99 -19.59 -10.73
N PHE A 68 14.59 -18.36 -10.41
CA PHE A 68 15.10 -17.55 -9.31
C PHE A 68 14.07 -17.41 -8.17
N GLY A 69 12.82 -17.83 -8.41
CA GLY A 69 11.72 -17.78 -7.44
C GLY A 69 10.90 -16.51 -7.50
N ASP A 70 11.07 -15.74 -8.57
CA ASP A 70 10.25 -14.57 -8.83
C ASP A 70 8.95 -15.02 -9.48
N PRO A 71 7.78 -14.51 -9.05
CA PRO A 71 6.51 -14.90 -9.63
C PRO A 71 6.42 -14.45 -11.10
N VAL A 72 5.87 -15.31 -11.96
CA VAL A 72 5.69 -15.04 -13.40
C VAL A 72 4.28 -15.41 -13.83
N TYR A 73 3.63 -14.55 -14.61
CA TYR A 73 2.38 -14.86 -15.29
C TYR A 73 2.54 -14.68 -16.80
N THR A 74 2.29 -15.75 -17.56
CA THR A 74 2.29 -15.72 -19.03
C THR A 74 0.86 -15.90 -19.52
N PRO A 75 0.23 -14.87 -20.11
CA PRO A 75 -1.10 -14.99 -20.68
C PRO A 75 -1.13 -16.07 -21.77
N GLU A 76 -2.11 -16.97 -21.70
CA GLU A 76 -2.26 -18.06 -22.70
C GLU A 76 -2.81 -17.53 -24.03
N HIS A 77 -3.61 -16.46 -23.96
CA HIS A 77 -4.24 -15.84 -25.09
C HIS A 77 -3.69 -14.44 -25.33
N GLU A 78 -3.43 -14.12 -26.61
CA GLU A 78 -3.03 -12.78 -27.01
C GLU A 78 -4.26 -11.88 -27.08
N VAL A 79 -4.39 -10.99 -26.09
CA VAL A 79 -5.40 -9.92 -26.04
C VAL A 79 -4.66 -8.59 -25.96
N SER A 80 -5.01 -7.61 -26.78
CA SER A 80 -4.37 -6.29 -26.71
C SER A 80 -4.91 -5.44 -25.55
N ALA A 81 -4.18 -4.40 -25.14
CA ALA A 81 -4.64 -3.46 -24.12
C ALA A 81 -5.96 -2.77 -24.53
N ASP A 82 -6.06 -2.35 -25.79
CA ASP A 82 -7.26 -1.71 -26.34
C ASP A 82 -8.44 -2.68 -26.36
N GLU A 83 -8.21 -3.94 -26.77
CA GLU A 83 -9.26 -4.98 -26.79
C GLU A 83 -9.80 -5.28 -25.39
N LEU A 84 -8.93 -5.35 -24.38
CA LEU A 84 -9.35 -5.51 -22.99
C LEU A 84 -10.19 -4.32 -22.53
N ALA A 85 -9.72 -3.09 -22.76
CA ALA A 85 -10.41 -1.87 -22.34
C ALA A 85 -11.75 -1.64 -23.06
N GLU A 86 -11.88 -2.07 -24.31
CA GLU A 86 -13.12 -1.93 -25.10
C GLU A 86 -14.17 -2.98 -24.73
N ASN A 87 -13.76 -4.19 -24.37
CA ASN A 87 -14.68 -5.33 -24.20
C ASN A 87 -14.99 -5.66 -22.75
N VAL A 88 -14.18 -5.21 -21.79
CA VAL A 88 -14.39 -5.46 -20.35
C VAL A 88 -14.53 -4.13 -19.63
N ASP A 89 -15.68 -3.89 -18.98
CA ASP A 89 -15.85 -2.76 -18.08
C ASP A 89 -15.08 -3.00 -16.78
N LEU A 90 -13.78 -2.72 -16.79
CA LEU A 90 -12.89 -2.92 -15.65
C LEU A 90 -13.30 -2.08 -14.44
N GLN A 91 -13.94 -0.92 -14.65
CA GLN A 91 -14.46 -0.10 -13.58
C GLN A 91 -15.61 -0.82 -12.86
N GLU A 92 -16.58 -1.37 -13.59
CA GLU A 92 -17.67 -2.16 -13.01
C GLU A 92 -17.13 -3.42 -12.30
N VAL A 93 -16.18 -4.12 -12.94
CA VAL A 93 -15.56 -5.33 -12.38
C VAL A 93 -14.92 -5.06 -11.02
N HIS A 94 -14.07 -4.02 -10.92
CA HIS A 94 -13.34 -3.70 -9.69
C HIS A 94 -14.19 -2.97 -8.65
N ALA A 95 -14.99 -1.99 -9.05
CA ALA A 95 -15.78 -1.20 -8.11
C ALA A 95 -16.96 -2.00 -7.52
N GLU A 96 -17.56 -2.89 -8.31
CA GLU A 96 -18.81 -3.56 -7.95
C GLU A 96 -18.73 -5.09 -7.95
N LEU A 97 -18.43 -5.73 -9.08
CA LEU A 97 -18.68 -7.17 -9.26
C LEU A 97 -17.80 -8.05 -8.36
N LEU A 98 -16.49 -7.80 -8.32
CA LEU A 98 -15.56 -8.49 -7.42
C LEU A 98 -16.00 -8.34 -5.97
N THR A 99 -16.28 -7.10 -5.57
CA THR A 99 -16.68 -6.75 -4.20
C THR A 99 -17.99 -7.43 -3.81
N HIS A 100 -18.99 -7.44 -4.68
CA HIS A 100 -20.29 -8.07 -4.45
C HIS A 100 -20.17 -9.58 -4.29
N TRP A 101 -19.40 -10.25 -5.15
CA TRP A 101 -19.17 -11.68 -5.07
C TRP A 101 -18.46 -12.05 -3.76
N LEU A 102 -17.32 -11.43 -3.46
CA LEU A 102 -16.52 -11.75 -2.27
C LEU A 102 -17.24 -11.39 -0.97
N SER A 103 -17.99 -10.29 -0.95
CA SER A 103 -18.85 -9.94 0.18
C SER A 103 -19.95 -10.98 0.39
N SER A 104 -20.56 -11.51 -0.68
CA SER A 104 -21.56 -12.58 -0.55
C SER A 104 -20.96 -13.89 -0.03
N LEU A 105 -19.79 -14.27 -0.54
CA LEU A 105 -19.05 -15.45 -0.09
C LEU A 105 -18.70 -15.39 1.40
N SER A 106 -18.43 -14.19 1.94
CA SER A 106 -18.09 -14.01 3.36
C SER A 106 -19.17 -14.45 4.36
N TYR A 107 -20.41 -14.64 3.89
CA TYR A 107 -21.54 -15.12 4.69
C TYR A 107 -21.76 -16.63 4.61
N ASP A 108 -21.14 -17.30 3.64
CA ASP A 108 -21.33 -18.72 3.37
C ASP A 108 -20.41 -19.60 4.23
N GLU A 109 -20.75 -20.89 4.32
CA GLU A 109 -19.85 -21.91 4.87
C GLU A 109 -18.91 -22.41 3.76
N ALA A 110 -17.67 -22.74 4.11
CA ALA A 110 -16.72 -23.30 3.15
C ALA A 110 -17.31 -24.54 2.45
N GLY A 111 -17.16 -24.61 1.12
CA GLY A 111 -17.75 -25.69 0.31
C GLY A 111 -19.24 -25.58 0.01
N GLN A 112 -19.94 -24.59 0.58
CA GLN A 112 -21.40 -24.46 0.47
C GLN A 112 -21.81 -23.06 0.01
N PRO A 113 -21.46 -22.66 -1.23
CA PRO A 113 -21.83 -21.35 -1.75
C PRO A 113 -23.35 -21.22 -1.85
N SER A 114 -23.89 -20.11 -1.34
CA SER A 114 -25.31 -19.84 -1.45
C SER A 114 -25.70 -19.49 -2.89
N LYS A 115 -26.99 -19.62 -3.20
CA LYS A 115 -27.53 -19.19 -4.51
C LYS A 115 -27.15 -17.74 -4.84
N ARG A 116 -27.15 -16.85 -3.85
CA ARG A 116 -26.74 -15.45 -4.02
C ARG A 116 -25.27 -15.36 -4.44
N THR A 117 -24.40 -16.11 -3.79
CA THR A 117 -22.96 -16.11 -4.11
C THR A 117 -22.69 -16.64 -5.50
N LEU A 118 -23.38 -17.71 -5.92
CA LEU A 118 -23.29 -18.25 -7.27
C LEU A 118 -23.78 -17.24 -8.31
N GLU A 119 -24.93 -16.59 -8.10
CA GLU A 119 -25.46 -15.56 -9.01
C GLU A 119 -24.49 -14.36 -9.17
N ARG A 120 -23.82 -13.95 -8.08
CA ARG A 120 -22.82 -12.87 -8.13
C ARG A 120 -21.53 -13.30 -8.80
N PHE A 121 -21.13 -14.55 -8.61
CA PHE A 121 -19.98 -15.11 -9.31
C PHE A 121 -20.23 -15.23 -10.82
N GLU A 122 -21.41 -15.73 -11.22
CA GLU A 122 -21.81 -15.81 -12.64
C GLU A 122 -21.82 -14.43 -13.30
N ALA A 123 -22.29 -13.39 -12.58
CA ALA A 123 -22.25 -12.01 -13.09
C ALA A 123 -20.82 -11.51 -13.32
N LEU A 124 -19.91 -11.75 -12.37
CA LEU A 124 -18.48 -11.43 -12.52
C LEU A 124 -17.85 -12.21 -13.68
N GLN A 125 -18.05 -13.53 -13.73
CA GLN A 125 -17.50 -14.41 -14.74
C GLN A 125 -17.94 -14.00 -16.16
N LYS A 126 -19.21 -13.60 -16.30
CA LYS A 126 -19.77 -13.08 -17.56
C LYS A 126 -19.17 -11.72 -17.94
N ALA A 127 -18.94 -10.83 -16.98
CA ALA A 127 -18.36 -9.52 -17.25
C ALA A 127 -16.92 -9.61 -17.78
N VAL A 128 -16.14 -10.60 -17.31
CA VAL A 128 -14.77 -10.84 -17.78
C VAL A 128 -14.69 -11.85 -18.93
N GLU A 129 -15.79 -12.51 -19.32
CA GLU A 129 -15.84 -13.50 -20.42
C GLU A 129 -15.20 -13.03 -21.73
N PRO A 130 -15.32 -11.75 -22.15
CA PRO A 130 -14.66 -11.28 -23.37
C PRO A 130 -13.14 -11.36 -23.35
N ASP A 131 -12.49 -11.35 -22.17
CA ASP A 131 -11.06 -11.59 -22.01
C ASP A 131 -10.83 -13.02 -21.47
N PRO A 132 -10.34 -13.97 -22.30
CA PRO A 132 -10.17 -15.36 -21.89
C PRO A 132 -9.13 -15.55 -20.79
N ASN A 133 -8.15 -14.65 -20.63
CA ASN A 133 -7.14 -14.74 -19.57
C ASN A 133 -7.76 -14.37 -18.21
N LEU A 134 -8.52 -13.27 -18.16
CA LEU A 134 -9.26 -12.86 -16.96
C LEU A 134 -10.33 -13.86 -16.60
N HIS A 135 -11.07 -14.37 -17.59
CA HIS A 135 -12.07 -15.39 -17.37
C HIS A 135 -11.45 -16.66 -16.77
N ALA A 136 -10.28 -17.10 -17.24
CA ALA A 136 -9.57 -18.23 -16.66
C ALA A 136 -9.16 -17.99 -15.20
N ILE A 137 -8.57 -16.82 -14.89
CA ILE A 137 -8.18 -16.44 -13.53
C ILE A 137 -9.40 -16.44 -12.59
N VAL A 138 -10.50 -15.79 -12.99
CA VAL A 138 -11.74 -15.69 -12.18
C VAL A 138 -12.37 -17.06 -11.99
N THR A 139 -12.41 -17.88 -13.04
CA THR A 139 -12.99 -19.21 -12.99
C THR A 139 -12.26 -20.07 -11.97
N GLU A 140 -10.92 -20.14 -12.05
CA GLU A 140 -10.13 -20.92 -11.10
C GLU A 140 -10.23 -20.37 -9.67
N LEU A 141 -10.18 -19.05 -9.52
CA LEU A 141 -10.35 -18.41 -8.21
C LEU A 141 -11.71 -18.78 -7.60
N GLY A 142 -12.78 -18.78 -8.40
CA GLY A 142 -14.10 -19.21 -7.99
C GLY A 142 -14.15 -20.67 -7.56
N GLU A 143 -13.60 -21.58 -8.37
CA GLU A 143 -13.53 -23.01 -8.06
C GLU A 143 -12.82 -23.29 -6.74
N LEU A 144 -11.68 -22.61 -6.50
CA LEU A 144 -10.93 -22.73 -5.25
C LEU A 144 -11.74 -22.19 -4.08
N MET A 145 -12.29 -20.98 -4.21
CA MET A 145 -13.00 -20.29 -3.13
C MET A 145 -14.37 -20.90 -2.79
N HIS A 146 -15.01 -21.59 -3.73
CA HIS A 146 -16.24 -22.37 -3.50
C HIS A 146 -15.98 -23.76 -2.94
N SER A 147 -14.72 -24.20 -2.87
CA SER A 147 -14.35 -25.51 -2.33
C SER A 147 -14.13 -25.50 -0.81
N GLU A 148 -14.21 -26.66 -0.18
CA GLU A 148 -13.80 -26.84 1.24
C GLU A 148 -12.28 -26.69 1.44
N LYS A 149 -11.50 -26.67 0.35
CA LYS A 149 -10.03 -26.69 0.35
C LYS A 149 -9.38 -25.32 0.14
N ALA A 150 -10.15 -24.24 0.11
CA ALA A 150 -9.60 -22.89 -0.09
C ALA A 150 -8.45 -22.56 0.88
N ALA A 151 -8.54 -23.01 2.14
CA ALA A 151 -7.49 -22.80 3.14
C ALA A 151 -6.19 -23.54 2.80
N ASP A 152 -6.28 -24.78 2.31
CA ASP A 152 -5.15 -25.60 1.90
C ASP A 152 -4.52 -25.13 0.58
N LYS A 153 -5.19 -24.22 -0.12
CA LYS A 153 -4.80 -23.65 -1.41
C LYS A 153 -4.57 -22.14 -1.33
N SER A 154 -4.21 -21.65 -0.15
CA SER A 154 -3.85 -20.25 0.11
C SER A 154 -2.94 -19.67 -0.96
N ASP A 155 -1.86 -20.38 -1.25
CA ASP A 155 -0.77 -19.86 -2.06
C ASP A 155 -1.21 -19.74 -3.52
N ARG A 156 -2.04 -20.68 -3.99
CA ARG A 156 -2.62 -20.60 -5.34
C ARG A 156 -3.64 -19.45 -5.44
N VAL A 157 -4.46 -19.24 -4.41
CA VAL A 157 -5.42 -18.12 -4.38
C VAL A 157 -4.68 -16.77 -4.40
N LEU A 158 -3.59 -16.65 -3.63
CA LEU A 158 -2.76 -15.45 -3.62
C LEU A 158 -2.00 -15.27 -4.94
N TYR A 159 -1.49 -16.35 -5.54
CA TYR A 159 -0.90 -16.33 -6.87
C TYR A 159 -1.89 -15.84 -7.94
N LEU A 160 -3.15 -16.30 -7.95
CA LEU A 160 -4.15 -15.85 -8.91
C LEU A 160 -4.47 -14.36 -8.77
N THR A 161 -4.45 -13.85 -7.53
CA THR A 161 -4.56 -12.40 -7.26
C THR A 161 -3.36 -11.64 -7.82
N TRP A 162 -2.16 -12.18 -7.61
CA TRP A 162 -0.94 -11.61 -8.18
C TRP A 162 -0.96 -11.61 -9.71
N ALA A 163 -1.32 -12.74 -10.33
CA ALA A 163 -1.42 -12.91 -11.78
C ALA A 163 -2.43 -11.93 -12.39
N TRP A 164 -3.56 -11.65 -11.71
CA TRP A 164 -4.48 -10.60 -12.11
C TRP A 164 -3.78 -9.23 -12.19
N ASN A 165 -3.06 -8.83 -11.14
CA ASN A 165 -2.37 -7.54 -11.10
C ASN A 165 -1.23 -7.47 -12.12
N ASP A 166 -0.50 -8.56 -12.31
CA ASP A 166 0.54 -8.64 -13.33
C ASP A 166 -0.07 -8.53 -14.74
N TYR A 167 -1.21 -9.17 -14.98
CA TYR A 167 -1.93 -9.03 -16.24
C TYR A 167 -2.41 -7.60 -16.48
N MET A 168 -3.03 -6.95 -15.49
CA MET A 168 -3.40 -5.53 -15.58
C MET A 168 -2.19 -4.66 -15.95
N ARG A 169 -1.04 -4.90 -15.30
CA ARG A 169 0.23 -4.21 -15.59
C ARG A 169 0.72 -4.47 -17.01
N GLN A 170 0.74 -5.71 -17.47
CA GLN A 170 1.15 -6.08 -18.84
C GLN A 170 0.26 -5.44 -19.91
N LYS A 171 -0.99 -5.09 -19.56
CA LYS A 171 -1.97 -4.46 -20.44
C LYS A 171 -2.12 -2.95 -20.18
N ASP A 172 -1.24 -2.34 -19.40
CA ASP A 172 -1.26 -0.92 -19.03
C ASP A 172 -2.64 -0.45 -18.48
N GLN A 173 -3.34 -1.33 -17.78
CA GLN A 173 -4.64 -1.01 -17.18
C GLN A 173 -4.47 -0.47 -15.75
N PRO A 174 -5.17 0.63 -15.38
CA PRO A 174 -4.94 1.33 -14.12
C PRO A 174 -5.74 0.71 -12.96
N TYR A 175 -5.71 -0.62 -12.81
CA TYR A 175 -6.44 -1.31 -11.75
C TYR A 175 -5.54 -2.22 -10.94
N HIS A 176 -5.80 -2.27 -9.63
CA HIS A 176 -5.03 -3.07 -8.70
C HIS A 176 -5.95 -3.73 -7.66
N PHE A 177 -5.66 -4.99 -7.37
CA PHE A 177 -6.45 -5.86 -6.53
C PHE A 177 -5.57 -6.44 -5.43
N GLU A 178 -5.77 -6.01 -4.19
CA GLU A 178 -5.13 -6.63 -3.05
C GLU A 178 -6.05 -7.71 -2.46
N ALA A 179 -5.50 -8.90 -2.21
CA ALA A 179 -6.21 -9.95 -1.51
C ALA A 179 -5.37 -10.50 -0.36
N ASN A 180 -6.03 -10.87 0.73
CA ASN A 180 -5.45 -11.60 1.85
C ASN A 180 -6.42 -12.70 2.26
N MET A 181 -5.91 -13.87 2.64
CA MET A 181 -6.75 -14.93 3.16
C MET A 181 -6.76 -14.92 4.69
N MET A 182 -7.97 -14.91 5.27
CA MET A 182 -8.17 -14.99 6.72
C MET A 182 -8.89 -16.27 7.07
N LEU A 183 -8.40 -17.00 8.08
CA LEU A 183 -9.10 -18.15 8.64
C LEU A 183 -10.13 -17.69 9.67
N ARG A 184 -11.41 -18.01 9.44
CA ARG A 184 -12.52 -17.74 10.37
C ARG A 184 -13.14 -19.04 10.86
N GLN A 185 -14.00 -18.97 11.88
CA GLN A 185 -14.73 -20.13 12.39
C GLN A 185 -15.59 -20.84 11.33
N ARG A 186 -16.07 -20.11 10.31
CA ARG A 186 -16.90 -20.64 9.20
C ARG A 186 -16.08 -21.09 7.98
N GLY A 187 -14.76 -21.00 8.07
CA GLY A 187 -13.84 -21.31 6.97
C GLY A 187 -12.95 -20.13 6.56
N PRO A 188 -12.13 -20.33 5.51
CA PRO A 188 -11.31 -19.28 4.93
C PRO A 188 -12.20 -18.20 4.30
N MET A 189 -11.80 -16.94 4.48
CA MET A 189 -12.37 -15.80 3.79
C MET A 189 -11.29 -15.11 3.00
N LEU A 190 -11.52 -14.92 1.70
CA LEU A 190 -10.74 -14.00 0.89
C LEU A 190 -11.22 -12.59 1.18
N TYR A 191 -10.31 -11.78 1.71
CA TYR A 191 -10.54 -10.39 2.03
C TYR A 191 -9.80 -9.53 1.02
N THR A 192 -10.52 -8.61 0.38
CA THR A 192 -10.00 -7.90 -0.77
C THR A 192 -10.23 -6.41 -0.72
N LYS A 193 -9.38 -5.69 -1.43
CA LYS A 193 -9.47 -4.25 -1.67
C LYS A 193 -9.19 -3.99 -3.14
N ASN A 194 -10.03 -3.16 -3.76
CA ASN A 194 -9.90 -2.80 -5.15
C ASN A 194 -9.54 -1.33 -5.29
N TYR A 195 -8.58 -1.08 -6.16
CA TYR A 195 -8.01 0.23 -6.38
C TYR A 195 -8.02 0.60 -7.86
N HIS A 196 -8.28 1.87 -8.12
CA HIS A 196 -7.89 2.52 -9.36
C HIS A 196 -6.54 3.20 -9.14
N LEU A 197 -5.61 3.00 -10.07
CA LEU A 197 -4.28 3.57 -10.02
C LEU A 197 -4.31 4.97 -10.63
N ALA A 198 -4.14 5.99 -9.79
CA ALA A 198 -4.04 7.39 -10.20
C ALA A 198 -2.69 7.74 -10.83
N GLY A 199 -1.67 6.89 -10.63
CA GLY A 199 -0.36 7.03 -11.25
C GLY A 199 0.74 6.26 -10.54
N GLU A 200 1.99 6.60 -10.88
CA GLU A 200 3.20 6.00 -10.31
C GLU A 200 4.24 7.06 -9.91
N VAL A 201 5.00 6.81 -8.83
CA VAL A 201 6.19 7.57 -8.45
C VAL A 201 7.41 6.67 -8.55
N LYS A 202 8.43 7.13 -9.28
CA LYS A 202 9.67 6.37 -9.48
C LYS A 202 10.78 6.89 -8.59
N PHE A 203 11.61 5.97 -8.11
CA PHE A 203 12.76 6.21 -7.25
C PHE A 203 13.98 5.47 -7.78
N GLY A 204 15.16 6.02 -7.52
CA GLY A 204 16.45 5.39 -7.78
C GLY A 204 17.20 5.20 -6.48
N LEU A 205 17.86 4.06 -6.34
CA LEU A 205 18.83 3.78 -5.29
C LEU A 205 20.00 3.06 -5.98
N ASP A 206 21.15 3.72 -6.04
CA ASP A 206 22.29 3.28 -6.87
C ASP A 206 21.88 3.01 -8.33
N ASP A 207 22.07 1.77 -8.82
CA ASP A 207 21.70 1.35 -10.16
C ASP A 207 20.27 0.76 -10.25
N GLU A 208 19.59 0.61 -9.11
CA GLU A 208 18.25 0.01 -9.03
C GLU A 208 17.13 1.04 -9.12
N ARG A 209 15.96 0.59 -9.60
CA ARG A 209 14.77 1.43 -9.79
C ARG A 209 13.56 0.85 -9.08
N TYR A 210 12.92 1.70 -8.30
CA TYR A 210 11.72 1.36 -7.55
C TYR A 210 10.53 2.17 -8.04
N THR A 211 9.37 1.55 -8.07
CA THR A 211 8.11 2.21 -8.42
C THR A 211 7.15 2.07 -7.26
N ALA A 212 6.59 3.18 -6.80
CA ALA A 212 5.46 3.22 -5.88
C ALA A 212 4.18 3.60 -6.64
N LEU A 213 3.07 2.96 -6.29
CA LEU A 213 1.77 3.14 -6.90
C LEU A 213 0.94 4.15 -6.12
N LEU A 214 0.27 5.06 -6.82
CA LEU A 214 -0.77 5.92 -6.24
C LEU A 214 -2.13 5.29 -6.50
N ALA A 215 -2.84 4.92 -5.43
CA ALA A 215 -4.06 4.18 -5.50
C ALA A 215 -5.22 4.91 -4.83
N GLN A 216 -6.35 4.97 -5.51
CA GLN A 216 -7.64 5.39 -4.98
C GLN A 216 -8.48 4.17 -4.76
N ARG A 217 -9.13 4.08 -3.61
CA ARG A 217 -10.01 2.95 -3.37
C ARG A 217 -11.31 3.12 -4.16
N ILE A 218 -11.72 2.09 -4.89
CA ILE A 218 -12.94 2.12 -5.71
C ILE A 218 -13.98 1.08 -5.30
N ASP A 219 -13.65 0.17 -4.38
CA ASP A 219 -14.67 -0.73 -3.82
C ASP A 219 -15.61 -0.02 -2.83
N ASN A 220 -16.89 -0.40 -2.88
CA ASN A 220 -17.92 0.12 -1.97
C ASN A 220 -17.96 -0.60 -0.61
N THR A 221 -16.81 -1.07 -0.09
CA THR A 221 -16.80 -1.70 1.23
C THR A 221 -16.62 -0.67 2.34
N ASN A 222 -17.12 -0.99 3.54
CA ASN A 222 -16.92 -0.17 4.74
C ASN A 222 -15.57 -0.41 5.43
N VAL A 223 -14.67 -1.14 4.78
CA VAL A 223 -13.41 -1.50 5.40
C VAL A 223 -12.48 -0.29 5.34
N VAL A 224 -11.71 -0.04 6.38
CA VAL A 224 -10.75 1.06 6.42
C VAL A 224 -9.35 0.49 6.38
N GLU A 225 -8.48 1.07 5.57
CA GLU A 225 -7.07 0.74 5.56
C GLU A 225 -6.46 1.05 6.93
N ASN A 226 -5.80 0.05 7.51
CA ASN A 226 -5.00 0.21 8.71
C ASN A 226 -3.59 0.76 8.40
N TYR A 227 -3.31 1.08 7.13
CA TYR A 227 -2.08 1.68 6.64
C TYR A 227 -2.39 2.81 5.66
N LEU A 228 -1.43 3.71 5.49
CA LEU A 228 -1.51 4.78 4.46
C LEU A 228 -0.76 4.38 3.21
N CYS A 229 0.37 3.71 3.41
CA CYS A 229 1.18 3.11 2.37
C CYS A 229 1.78 1.83 2.96
N ARG A 230 1.95 0.81 2.13
CA ARG A 230 2.66 -0.42 2.46
C ARG A 230 3.36 -0.97 1.23
N ALA A 231 4.51 -1.62 1.39
CA ALA A 231 4.91 -2.65 0.43
C ALA A 231 3.87 -3.79 0.47
N THR A 232 3.34 -4.22 -0.67
CA THR A 232 2.36 -5.30 -0.71
C THR A 232 3.09 -6.63 -0.90
N GLU A 233 2.63 -7.70 -0.24
CA GLU A 233 3.23 -9.04 -0.37
C GLU A 233 2.96 -9.66 -1.75
N ALA A 234 1.89 -9.23 -2.43
CA ALA A 234 1.52 -9.72 -3.75
C ALA A 234 2.34 -8.98 -4.83
N ASP A 235 2.18 -7.67 -4.91
CA ASP A 235 2.91 -6.79 -5.83
C ASP A 235 3.97 -6.06 -5.02
N GLU A 236 5.23 -6.44 -5.22
CA GLU A 236 6.37 -5.95 -4.46
C GLU A 236 6.63 -4.42 -4.61
N ARG A 237 5.73 -3.67 -5.25
CA ARG A 237 5.71 -2.21 -5.31
C ARG A 237 4.96 -1.60 -4.11
N PRO A 238 5.52 -0.58 -3.45
CA PRO A 238 4.79 0.19 -2.44
C PRO A 238 3.48 0.77 -2.98
N LEU A 239 2.37 0.49 -2.32
CA LEU A 239 1.03 1.00 -2.65
C LEU A 239 0.65 2.13 -1.71
N TRP A 240 0.47 3.34 -2.22
CA TRP A 240 -0.01 4.50 -1.46
C TRP A 240 -1.51 4.72 -1.68
N VAL A 241 -2.30 4.64 -0.62
CA VAL A 241 -3.74 4.85 -0.67
C VAL A 241 -4.06 6.34 -0.42
N VAL A 242 -4.39 7.03 -1.52
CA VAL A 242 -4.57 8.48 -1.58
C VAL A 242 -5.64 8.96 -0.61
N ASP A 243 -6.76 8.26 -0.52
CA ASP A 243 -7.90 8.66 0.31
C ASP A 243 -7.63 8.59 1.81
N THR A 244 -6.85 7.59 2.24
CA THR A 244 -6.42 7.46 3.63
C THR A 244 -5.46 8.60 3.99
N SER A 245 -4.56 8.97 3.08
CA SER A 245 -3.69 10.14 3.25
C SER A 245 -4.46 11.46 3.21
N ALA A 246 -5.46 11.62 2.35
CA ALA A 246 -6.30 12.82 2.34
C ALA A 246 -6.99 13.02 3.70
N ARG A 247 -7.47 11.93 4.31
CA ARG A 247 -8.05 11.94 5.65
C ARG A 247 -7.02 12.33 6.72
N GLU A 248 -5.80 11.83 6.62
CA GLU A 248 -4.74 12.22 7.55
C GLU A 248 -4.37 13.70 7.40
N ALA A 249 -4.14 14.15 6.17
CA ALA A 249 -3.89 15.55 5.82
C ALA A 249 -4.96 16.45 6.45
N ALA A 250 -6.23 16.13 6.22
CA ALA A 250 -7.34 16.95 6.69
C ALA A 250 -7.53 16.94 8.22
N ASN A 251 -7.13 15.87 8.91
CA ASN A 251 -7.35 15.71 10.36
C ASN A 251 -6.14 16.13 11.20
N HIS A 252 -4.93 15.96 10.70
CA HIS A 252 -3.71 16.13 11.47
C HIS A 252 -2.88 17.33 10.99
N VAL A 253 -2.78 17.56 9.68
CA VAL A 253 -1.89 18.58 9.13
C VAL A 253 -2.60 19.89 8.85
N TRP A 254 -3.77 19.85 8.20
CA TRP A 254 -4.53 21.04 7.86
C TRP A 254 -4.82 21.95 9.07
N PRO A 255 -5.21 21.44 10.26
CA PRO A 255 -5.36 22.28 11.46
C PRO A 255 -4.10 23.02 11.89
N MET A 256 -2.90 22.48 11.60
CA MET A 256 -1.62 23.12 11.97
C MET A 256 -1.26 24.31 11.07
N LEU A 257 -1.98 24.51 9.96
CA LEU A 257 -1.70 25.59 9.02
C LEU A 257 -2.22 26.95 9.50
N SER A 258 -3.17 27.00 10.45
CA SER A 258 -3.63 28.26 11.04
C SER A 258 -2.96 28.53 12.39
N ALA A 259 -2.38 29.73 12.54
CA ALA A 259 -1.88 30.22 13.83
C ALA A 259 -2.99 30.33 14.89
N ASP A 260 -4.23 30.56 14.46
CA ASP A 260 -5.37 30.69 15.38
C ASP A 260 -5.72 29.36 16.07
N SER A 261 -5.26 28.23 15.50
CA SER A 261 -5.41 26.90 16.10
C SER A 261 -4.34 26.60 17.15
N ASP A 262 -3.21 27.33 17.18
CA ASP A 262 -2.02 26.96 17.97
C ASP A 262 -2.31 26.76 19.46
N ALA A 263 -3.24 27.54 20.04
CA ALA A 263 -3.58 27.46 21.47
C ALA A 263 -4.42 26.23 21.85
N THR A 264 -5.06 25.58 20.87
CA THR A 264 -6.00 24.46 21.08
C THR A 264 -5.54 23.17 20.39
N LEU A 265 -4.39 23.18 19.71
CA LEU A 265 -3.75 21.98 19.20
C LEU A 265 -3.22 21.11 20.35
N GLU A 266 -3.18 19.79 20.12
CA GLU A 266 -2.47 18.85 20.97
C GLU A 266 -0.97 19.21 21.06
N PRO A 267 -0.27 18.91 22.18
CA PRO A 267 1.11 19.36 22.41
C PRO A 267 2.08 19.06 21.25
N VAL A 268 2.04 17.84 20.70
CA VAL A 268 2.90 17.47 19.55
C VAL A 268 2.55 18.28 18.30
N LYS A 269 1.26 18.45 17.98
CA LYS A 269 0.83 19.25 16.82
C LYS A 269 1.25 20.72 16.99
N GLN A 270 1.06 21.27 18.19
CA GLN A 270 1.46 22.63 18.53
C GLN A 270 2.97 22.84 18.33
N ALA A 271 3.79 21.87 18.77
CA ALA A 271 5.24 21.96 18.67
C ALA A 271 5.76 21.84 17.22
N PHE A 272 5.07 21.07 16.37
CA PHE A 272 5.42 20.91 14.96
C PHE A 272 4.83 22.00 14.04
N ALA A 273 3.74 22.66 14.44
CA ALA A 273 3.02 23.63 13.60
C ALA A 273 3.91 24.72 12.95
N PRO A 274 4.92 25.30 13.63
CA PRO A 274 5.81 26.27 12.98
C PRO A 274 6.65 25.66 11.84
N ALA A 275 7.17 24.44 12.02
CA ALA A 275 7.97 23.76 11.00
C ALA A 275 7.10 23.28 9.83
N ILE A 276 5.92 22.76 10.13
CA ILE A 276 4.92 22.35 9.13
C ILE A 276 4.47 23.53 8.27
N ARG A 277 4.16 24.70 8.87
CA ARG A 277 3.81 25.91 8.11
C ARG A 277 4.94 26.40 7.21
N LYS A 278 6.19 26.33 7.71
CA LYS A 278 7.36 26.67 6.89
C LYS A 278 7.49 25.76 5.68
N GLU A 279 7.39 24.45 5.88
CA GLU A 279 7.49 23.46 4.81
C GLU A 279 6.31 23.58 3.83
N ALA A 280 5.08 23.78 4.33
CA ALA A 280 3.89 24.00 3.50
C ALA A 280 4.06 25.19 2.54
N LYS A 281 4.68 26.28 3.00
CA LYS A 281 4.99 27.46 2.17
C LYS A 281 5.96 27.18 1.03
N GLU A 282 6.85 26.21 1.21
CA GLU A 282 7.83 25.79 0.21
C GLU A 282 7.24 24.76 -0.77
N MET A 283 6.22 24.00 -0.35
CA MET A 283 5.72 22.82 -1.07
C MET A 283 4.37 22.99 -1.76
N LEU A 284 3.51 23.88 -1.27
CA LEU A 284 2.17 24.10 -1.80
C LEU A 284 2.12 25.33 -2.71
N SER A 285 1.19 25.35 -3.66
CA SER A 285 0.89 26.56 -4.42
C SER A 285 0.41 27.69 -3.47
N PRO A 286 0.68 28.96 -3.79
CA PRO A 286 0.21 30.09 -2.99
C PRO A 286 -1.31 30.07 -2.79
N GLU A 287 -2.07 29.65 -3.81
CA GLU A 287 -3.52 29.55 -3.80
C GLU A 287 -4.00 28.43 -2.86
N ALA A 288 -3.39 27.24 -2.93
CA ALA A 288 -3.72 26.13 -2.04
C ALA A 288 -3.37 26.47 -0.59
N LEU A 289 -2.19 27.03 -0.35
CA LEU A 289 -1.78 27.46 0.99
C LEU A 289 -2.76 28.48 1.58
N ALA A 290 -3.07 29.55 0.85
CA ALA A 290 -3.99 30.58 1.33
C ALA A 290 -5.39 30.00 1.62
N THR A 291 -5.87 29.07 0.79
CA THR A 291 -7.14 28.39 0.99
C THR A 291 -7.12 27.53 2.24
N LEU A 292 -6.08 26.72 2.44
CA LEU A 292 -5.94 25.86 3.62
C LEU A 292 -5.75 26.67 4.90
N GLU A 293 -4.88 27.69 4.91
CA GLU A 293 -4.63 28.54 6.08
C GLU A 293 -5.90 29.26 6.55
N SER A 294 -6.66 29.86 5.62
CA SER A 294 -7.88 30.61 5.96
C SER A 294 -9.05 29.74 6.42
N SER A 295 -9.02 28.45 6.12
CA SER A 295 -10.08 27.48 6.46
C SER A 295 -9.70 26.52 7.59
N ALA A 296 -8.40 26.41 7.91
CA ALA A 296 -7.86 25.48 8.90
C ALA A 296 -8.47 25.64 10.30
N PHE A 297 -8.70 26.88 10.76
CA PHE A 297 -9.33 27.10 12.07
C PHE A 297 -10.77 26.57 12.13
N ALA A 298 -11.57 26.79 11.08
CA ALA A 298 -12.93 26.25 11.01
C ALA A 298 -12.92 24.72 10.98
N ARG A 299 -11.99 24.11 10.23
CA ARG A 299 -11.77 22.67 10.25
C ARG A 299 -11.41 22.15 11.64
N HIS A 300 -10.49 22.82 12.33
CA HIS A 300 -10.06 22.45 13.66
C HIS A 300 -11.22 22.48 14.67
N GLN A 301 -12.00 23.56 14.69
CA GLN A 301 -13.18 23.69 15.55
C GLN A 301 -14.25 22.64 15.25
N LEU A 302 -14.46 22.33 13.97
CA LEU A 302 -15.39 21.27 13.54
C LEU A 302 -14.99 19.91 14.13
N MET A 303 -13.71 19.52 13.98
CA MET A 303 -13.23 18.23 14.48
C MET A 303 -13.14 18.18 16.00
N ALA A 304 -12.70 19.25 16.66
CA ALA A 304 -12.68 19.32 18.11
C ALA A 304 -14.08 19.17 18.72
N THR A 305 -15.11 19.73 18.08
CA THR A 305 -16.50 19.56 18.51
C THR A 305 -16.96 18.11 18.34
N VAL A 306 -16.63 17.47 17.21
CA VAL A 306 -16.94 16.05 16.98
C VAL A 306 -16.25 15.15 18.01
N ASP A 307 -14.98 15.41 18.31
CA ASP A 307 -14.22 14.62 19.28
C ASP A 307 -14.76 14.80 20.70
N ALA A 308 -15.08 16.03 21.12
CA ALA A 308 -15.72 16.30 22.40
C ALA A 308 -17.09 15.60 22.56
N ILE A 309 -17.86 15.48 21.47
CA ILE A 309 -19.12 14.70 21.46
C ILE A 309 -18.84 13.21 21.56
N ASN A 310 -17.86 12.69 20.82
CA ASN A 310 -17.54 11.27 20.78
C ASN A 310 -16.91 10.73 22.07
N GLU A 311 -16.11 11.55 22.75
CA GLU A 311 -15.50 11.25 24.05
C GLU A 311 -16.52 11.27 25.20
N ARG A 312 -17.65 11.95 25.01
CA ARG A 312 -18.73 11.97 25.98
C ARG A 312 -19.39 10.59 26.08
N ASP A 313 -19.35 9.99 27.26
CA ASP A 313 -19.99 8.70 27.54
C ASP A 313 -21.50 8.86 27.82
N CYS A 314 -22.23 9.52 26.91
CA CYS A 314 -23.69 9.69 26.96
C CYS A 314 -24.38 8.86 25.86
N ASN A 315 -25.28 7.96 26.25
CA ASN A 315 -26.22 7.21 25.39
C ASN A 315 -25.65 6.53 24.13
N LYS A 316 -24.33 6.27 24.09
CA LYS A 316 -23.62 5.65 22.95
C LYS A 316 -23.73 6.43 21.64
N PHE A 317 -24.18 7.69 21.65
CA PHE A 317 -24.21 8.49 20.44
C PHE A 317 -22.79 8.88 20.04
N ARG A 318 -22.43 8.59 18.79
CA ARG A 318 -21.13 8.94 18.22
C ARG A 318 -21.26 9.26 16.74
N PHE A 319 -20.45 10.19 16.28
CA PHE A 319 -20.20 10.38 14.86
C PHE A 319 -19.28 9.26 14.38
N SER A 320 -19.85 8.29 13.65
CA SER A 320 -19.10 7.23 12.97
C SER A 320 -18.34 7.72 11.74
N PHE A 321 -18.70 8.89 11.21
CA PHE A 321 -18.13 9.47 10.01
C PHE A 321 -17.67 10.90 10.27
N LYS A 322 -16.42 11.18 9.91
CA LYS A 322 -15.82 12.51 9.88
C LYS A 322 -15.69 12.94 8.41
N PRO A 323 -16.34 14.03 7.98
CA PRO A 323 -16.24 14.49 6.60
C PRO A 323 -14.82 14.94 6.31
N LEU A 324 -14.41 14.80 5.05
CA LEU A 324 -13.13 15.32 4.59
C LEU A 324 -13.09 16.86 4.68
N VAL A 325 -14.14 17.52 4.17
CA VAL A 325 -14.29 18.98 4.20
C VAL A 325 -15.30 19.38 5.28
N ALA A 326 -16.60 19.21 5.01
CA ALA A 326 -17.71 19.69 5.84
C ALA A 326 -18.85 18.66 5.93
N TYR A 327 -19.68 18.75 6.97
CA TYR A 327 -20.90 17.95 7.05
C TYR A 327 -21.96 18.51 6.11
N ASP A 328 -22.74 17.62 5.47
CA ASP A 328 -23.88 18.04 4.65
C ASP A 328 -24.98 18.67 5.51
N SER A 329 -25.62 19.72 4.99
CA SER A 329 -26.68 20.43 5.71
C SER A 329 -27.85 19.51 6.07
N GLY A 330 -28.18 18.53 5.22
CA GLY A 330 -29.25 17.56 5.48
C GLY A 330 -28.98 16.66 6.70
N ARG A 331 -27.74 16.33 6.98
CA ARG A 331 -27.31 15.59 8.17
C ARG A 331 -27.29 16.46 9.41
N LEU A 332 -26.86 17.72 9.29
CA LEU A 332 -26.90 18.67 10.41
C LEU A 332 -28.34 19.02 10.81
N LEU A 333 -29.25 19.21 9.84
CA LEU A 333 -30.68 19.42 10.10
C LEU A 333 -31.31 18.25 10.87
N ARG A 334 -30.89 17.01 10.56
CA ARG A 334 -31.35 15.81 11.29
C ARG A 334 -30.90 15.80 12.76
N LEU A 335 -29.88 16.57 13.14
CA LEU A 335 -29.41 16.68 14.52
C LEU A 335 -30.12 17.79 15.31
N GLU A 336 -30.85 18.71 14.68
CA GLU A 336 -31.55 19.80 15.35
C GLU A 336 -32.60 19.32 16.35
N SER A 337 -33.45 18.40 15.92
CA SER A 337 -34.47 17.80 16.80
C SER A 337 -33.83 17.07 17.98
N LYS A 338 -32.69 16.41 17.74
CA LYS A 338 -31.94 15.68 18.76
C LYS A 338 -31.32 16.64 19.78
N ALA A 339 -30.70 17.73 19.33
CA ALA A 339 -30.13 18.74 20.21
C ALA A 339 -31.20 19.45 21.05
N ALA A 340 -32.36 19.76 20.44
CA ALA A 340 -33.49 20.38 21.13
C ALA A 340 -34.08 19.48 22.23
N MET A 341 -34.28 18.18 21.94
CA MET A 341 -34.78 17.22 22.94
C MET A 341 -33.79 16.97 24.07
N ALA A 342 -32.49 17.00 23.77
CA ALA A 342 -31.43 16.72 24.73
C ALA A 342 -31.06 17.92 25.61
N GLN A 343 -31.50 19.14 25.30
CA GLN A 343 -31.08 20.38 25.98
C GLN A 343 -31.26 20.36 27.50
N HIS A 344 -32.26 19.64 28.00
CA HIS A 344 -32.54 19.51 29.44
C HIS A 344 -32.11 18.16 30.03
N SER A 345 -31.47 17.31 29.23
CA SER A 345 -30.89 16.05 29.72
C SER A 345 -29.64 16.34 30.55
N ALA A 346 -29.46 15.59 31.63
CA ALA A 346 -28.21 15.61 32.41
C ALA A 346 -27.00 15.10 31.59
N CYS A 347 -27.26 14.33 30.53
CA CYS A 347 -26.26 13.73 29.65
C CYS A 347 -26.75 13.88 28.19
N PRO A 348 -26.58 15.06 27.56
CA PRO A 348 -27.05 15.28 26.20
C PRO A 348 -26.12 14.63 25.18
N ASP A 349 -26.71 13.91 24.21
CA ASP A 349 -26.00 13.35 23.06
C ASP A 349 -25.28 14.44 22.26
N ILE A 350 -25.94 15.58 22.08
CA ILE A 350 -25.42 16.79 21.45
C ILE A 350 -26.14 17.99 22.06
N THR A 351 -25.40 19.06 22.34
CA THR A 351 -25.97 20.31 22.86
C THR A 351 -26.30 21.28 21.73
N PRO A 352 -27.22 22.25 21.95
CA PRO A 352 -27.49 23.30 20.97
C PRO A 352 -26.26 24.14 20.60
N VAL A 353 -25.33 24.34 21.53
CA VAL A 353 -24.07 25.07 21.29
C VAL A 353 -23.19 24.28 20.33
N GLU A 354 -22.98 22.98 20.60
CA GLU A 354 -22.20 22.11 19.73
C GLU A 354 -22.78 22.02 18.33
N LEU A 355 -24.10 21.84 18.22
CA LEU A 355 -24.75 21.80 16.91
C LEU A 355 -24.54 23.10 16.13
N ARG A 356 -24.67 24.26 16.80
CA ARG A 356 -24.40 25.55 16.17
C ARG A 356 -22.94 25.66 15.71
N THR A 357 -21.99 25.22 16.53
CA THR A 357 -20.57 25.17 16.13
C THR A 357 -20.34 24.26 14.93
N LEU A 358 -21.02 23.11 14.85
CA LEU A 358 -20.95 22.22 13.68
C LEU A 358 -21.52 22.89 12.41
N ILE A 359 -22.66 23.58 12.53
CA ILE A 359 -23.30 24.31 11.42
C ILE A 359 -22.39 25.46 10.96
N ASP A 360 -22.04 26.37 11.86
CA ASP A 360 -21.30 27.59 11.53
C ASP A 360 -19.95 27.27 10.85
N ASN A 361 -19.26 26.23 11.29
CA ASN A 361 -17.99 25.81 10.67
C ASN A 361 -18.20 25.00 9.40
N SER A 362 -19.25 24.17 9.31
CA SER A 362 -19.56 23.46 8.06
C SER A 362 -19.95 24.45 6.97
N ASP A 363 -20.79 25.44 7.24
CA ASP A 363 -21.20 26.46 6.27
C ASP A 363 -20.00 27.27 5.75
N LYS A 364 -19.07 27.65 6.64
CA LYS A 364 -17.81 28.33 6.25
C LYS A 364 -16.97 27.50 5.28
N LEU A 365 -16.85 26.20 5.53
CA LEU A 365 -16.09 25.29 4.69
C LEU A 365 -16.84 24.98 3.39
N GLU A 366 -18.16 24.83 3.45
CA GLU A 366 -19.02 24.51 2.32
C GLU A 366 -18.98 25.58 1.23
N MET A 367 -18.98 26.87 1.63
CA MET A 367 -18.89 28.00 0.69
C MET A 367 -17.67 27.93 -0.23
N ARG A 368 -16.61 27.21 0.18
CA ARG A 368 -15.35 27.08 -0.55
C ARG A 368 -14.99 25.62 -0.79
N ARG A 369 -15.98 24.71 -0.79
CA ARG A 369 -15.77 23.26 -0.84
C ARG A 369 -14.81 22.86 -1.95
N GLU A 370 -15.01 23.36 -3.17
CA GLU A 370 -14.22 22.97 -4.32
C GLU A 370 -12.77 23.50 -4.25
N GLU A 371 -12.58 24.75 -3.84
CA GLU A 371 -11.25 25.33 -3.62
C GLU A 371 -10.48 24.53 -2.54
N ILE A 372 -11.17 24.19 -1.44
CA ILE A 372 -10.60 23.39 -0.36
C ILE A 372 -10.27 21.98 -0.87
N ARG A 373 -11.14 21.37 -1.68
CA ARG A 373 -10.91 20.04 -2.24
C ARG A 373 -9.62 20.02 -3.06
N VAL A 374 -9.46 20.96 -3.99
CA VAL A 374 -8.23 21.10 -4.79
C VAL A 374 -7.00 21.36 -3.91
N ALA A 375 -7.12 22.24 -2.92
CA ALA A 375 -6.01 22.49 -2.00
C ALA A 375 -5.64 21.27 -1.15
N LEU A 376 -6.62 20.46 -0.76
CA LEU A 376 -6.39 19.18 -0.06
C LEU A 376 -5.69 18.16 -0.95
N GLN A 377 -5.90 18.18 -2.26
CA GLN A 377 -5.16 17.31 -3.20
C GLN A 377 -3.66 17.62 -3.18
N GLU A 378 -3.28 18.90 -3.16
CA GLU A 378 -1.88 19.33 -3.02
C GLU A 378 -1.30 18.96 -1.64
N LEU A 379 -2.06 19.24 -0.56
CA LEU A 379 -1.66 18.87 0.79
C LEU A 379 -1.41 17.36 0.91
N THR A 380 -2.31 16.55 0.32
CA THR A 380 -2.23 15.09 0.30
C THR A 380 -0.99 14.61 -0.44
N ALA A 381 -0.70 15.18 -1.61
CA ALA A 381 0.50 14.87 -2.38
C ALA A 381 1.81 15.21 -1.63
N TRP A 382 1.84 16.32 -0.91
CA TRP A 382 2.99 16.71 -0.09
C TRP A 382 3.19 15.77 1.11
N ILE A 383 2.16 15.52 1.91
CA ILE A 383 2.31 14.73 3.14
C ILE A 383 2.61 13.25 2.90
N ALA A 384 2.35 12.76 1.67
CA ALA A 384 2.64 11.39 1.30
C ALA A 384 4.13 11.12 1.01
N ARG A 385 4.90 12.16 0.67
CA ARG A 385 6.31 11.99 0.26
C ARG A 385 7.16 11.23 1.28
N PRO A 386 7.14 11.56 2.60
CA PRO A 386 7.92 10.83 3.59
C PRO A 386 7.51 9.36 3.70
N ARG A 387 6.22 9.06 3.51
CA ARG A 387 5.70 7.70 3.60
C ARG A 387 6.09 6.88 2.38
N LEU A 388 5.99 7.46 1.18
CA LEU A 388 6.45 6.80 -0.05
C LEU A 388 7.93 6.42 0.03
N VAL A 389 8.78 7.36 0.47
CA VAL A 389 10.21 7.10 0.68
C VAL A 389 10.45 6.03 1.74
N HIS A 390 9.68 6.03 2.83
CA HIS A 390 9.74 5.00 3.88
C HIS A 390 9.45 3.60 3.33
N GLU A 391 8.35 3.43 2.58
CA GLU A 391 7.99 2.11 2.04
C GLU A 391 8.92 1.65 0.92
N VAL A 392 9.42 2.59 0.08
CA VAL A 392 10.42 2.27 -0.93
C VAL A 392 11.74 1.82 -0.28
N ARG A 393 12.12 2.41 0.85
CA ARG A 393 13.30 1.96 1.61
C ARG A 393 13.13 0.53 2.12
N HIS A 394 11.94 0.17 2.63
CA HIS A 394 11.66 -1.23 3.00
C HIS A 394 11.88 -2.15 1.81
N ARG A 395 11.33 -1.81 0.64
CA ARG A 395 11.50 -2.64 -0.55
C ARG A 395 12.97 -2.77 -0.96
N ALA A 396 13.70 -1.67 -0.98
CA ALA A 396 15.13 -1.71 -1.28
C ALA A 396 15.90 -2.56 -0.27
N ASP A 397 15.57 -2.47 1.02
CA ASP A 397 16.22 -3.25 2.08
C ASP A 397 15.90 -4.76 1.99
N GLU A 398 14.75 -5.13 1.42
CA GLU A 398 14.30 -6.51 1.17
C GLU A 398 14.87 -7.12 -0.12
N GLU A 399 15.20 -6.33 -1.12
CA GLU A 399 15.85 -6.78 -2.37
C GLU A 399 17.37 -6.92 -2.27
N ARG A 400 17.98 -6.41 -1.19
CA ARG A 400 19.42 -6.56 -0.97
C ARG A 400 19.83 -8.03 -1.08
N HIS A 401 21.03 -8.25 -1.62
CA HIS A 401 21.59 -9.60 -1.74
C HIS A 401 21.56 -10.30 -0.38
N TYR A 402 21.00 -11.51 -0.37
CA TYR A 402 20.83 -12.35 0.83
C TYR A 402 19.87 -11.80 1.90
N ALA A 403 19.05 -10.78 1.64
CA ALA A 403 18.11 -10.21 2.62
C ALA A 403 17.18 -11.26 3.28
N ARG A 404 16.77 -12.29 2.55
CA ARG A 404 15.99 -13.43 3.08
C ARG A 404 16.72 -14.23 4.17
N THR A 405 18.06 -14.16 4.21
CA THR A 405 18.92 -14.94 5.12
C THR A 405 19.75 -14.08 6.07
N ILE A 406 20.04 -12.84 5.70
CA ILE A 406 20.84 -11.88 6.45
C ILE A 406 19.97 -10.64 6.64
N PRO A 407 19.43 -10.41 7.85
CA PRO A 407 18.65 -9.22 8.13
C PRO A 407 19.44 -7.93 7.87
N LEU A 408 18.73 -6.81 7.74
CA LEU A 408 19.35 -5.49 7.67
C LEU A 408 20.27 -5.27 8.87
N GLY A 409 21.56 -5.03 8.62
CA GLY A 409 22.51 -4.72 9.69
C GLY A 409 22.32 -3.29 10.17
N CYS A 410 22.33 -3.07 11.48
CA CYS A 410 22.40 -1.73 12.08
C CYS A 410 23.50 -1.68 13.14
N PRO A 411 24.78 -1.49 12.73
CA PRO A 411 25.92 -1.49 13.65
C PRO A 411 25.83 -0.40 14.74
N GLY A 412 25.16 0.72 14.45
CA GLY A 412 24.95 1.81 15.40
C GLY A 412 23.70 1.66 16.28
N CYS A 413 22.84 0.66 16.02
CA CYS A 413 21.67 0.40 16.86
C CYS A 413 22.03 -0.28 18.19
N ASP A 414 21.13 -0.20 19.16
CA ASP A 414 21.19 -1.07 20.34
C ASP A 414 21.15 -2.54 19.89
N SER A 415 22.08 -3.34 20.42
CA SER A 415 22.16 -4.80 20.23
C SER A 415 20.86 -5.56 20.53
N LEU A 416 19.95 -4.97 21.31
CA LEU A 416 18.64 -5.55 21.63
C LEU A 416 17.55 -5.27 20.59
N MET A 417 17.81 -4.42 19.60
CA MET A 417 16.84 -4.07 18.57
C MET A 417 16.62 -5.25 17.61
N ALA A 418 15.36 -5.64 17.41
CA ALA A 418 15.00 -6.73 16.52
C ALA A 418 15.13 -6.31 15.04
N PRO A 419 15.35 -7.27 14.11
CA PRO A 419 15.45 -6.98 12.68
C PRO A 419 14.32 -6.12 12.10
N ARG A 420 13.07 -6.39 12.51
CA ARG A 420 11.91 -5.61 12.05
C ARG A 420 11.93 -4.18 12.58
N GLU A 421 12.45 -3.96 13.79
CA GLU A 421 12.61 -2.62 14.36
C GLU A 421 13.70 -1.84 13.61
N GLN A 422 14.78 -2.52 13.20
CA GLN A 422 15.86 -1.94 12.38
C GLN A 422 15.35 -1.54 10.99
N ALA A 423 14.58 -2.40 10.32
CA ALA A 423 13.96 -2.07 9.03
C ALA A 423 13.04 -0.83 9.13
N GLU A 424 12.22 -0.75 10.17
CA GLU A 424 11.35 0.42 10.40
C GLU A 424 12.14 1.69 10.71
N LEU A 425 13.19 1.60 11.52
CA LEU A 425 14.07 2.74 11.81
C LEU A 425 14.72 3.24 10.51
N SER A 426 15.22 2.32 9.67
CA SER A 426 15.73 2.61 8.32
C SER A 426 14.69 3.36 7.48
N GLY A 427 13.45 2.84 7.38
CA GLY A 427 12.37 3.48 6.63
C GLY A 427 12.02 4.88 7.16
N TYR A 428 11.90 5.07 8.47
CA TYR A 428 11.59 6.38 9.06
C TYR A 428 12.71 7.39 8.84
N LEU A 429 13.98 6.98 9.00
CA LEU A 429 15.13 7.83 8.71
C LEU A 429 15.15 8.25 7.25
N ALA A 430 14.96 7.30 6.32
CA ALA A 430 14.89 7.60 4.90
C ALA A 430 13.75 8.59 4.59
N GLY A 431 12.57 8.38 5.17
CA GLY A 431 11.42 9.27 5.03
C GLY A 431 11.71 10.71 5.47
N VAL A 432 12.54 10.94 6.48
CA VAL A 432 12.97 12.28 6.90
C VAL A 432 14.13 12.80 6.04
N ALA A 433 15.07 11.94 5.67
CA ALA A 433 16.31 12.30 4.98
C ALA A 433 16.12 12.65 3.50
N TYR A 434 15.25 11.93 2.78
CA TYR A 434 15.23 11.96 1.31
C TYR A 434 13.89 12.38 0.68
N SER A 435 12.81 12.54 1.45
CA SER A 435 11.49 12.91 0.90
C SER A 435 11.34 14.36 0.42
N GLY A 436 12.25 15.23 0.82
CA GLY A 436 12.07 16.68 0.69
C GLY A 436 10.97 17.24 1.60
N ALA A 437 10.41 16.44 2.52
CA ALA A 437 9.37 16.82 3.45
C ALA A 437 9.73 16.41 4.90
N PRO A 438 10.88 16.87 5.44
CA PRO A 438 11.46 16.34 6.66
C PRO A 438 10.59 16.58 7.90
N ALA A 439 9.95 17.75 8.03
CA ALA A 439 9.11 18.06 9.19
C ALA A 439 7.83 17.22 9.18
N ALA A 440 7.21 17.02 8.01
CA ALA A 440 6.08 16.11 7.86
C ALA A 440 6.48 14.66 8.19
N GLY A 441 7.65 14.22 7.73
CA GLY A 441 8.19 12.88 8.02
C GLY A 441 8.39 12.62 9.52
N LEU A 442 9.02 13.56 10.23
CA LEU A 442 9.24 13.41 11.67
C LEU A 442 7.92 13.54 12.46
N PHE A 443 7.03 14.47 12.08
CA PHE A 443 5.70 14.59 12.70
C PHE A 443 4.94 13.26 12.63
N ARG A 444 4.97 12.60 11.47
CA ARG A 444 4.35 11.29 11.26
C ARG A 444 4.94 10.23 12.18
N ALA A 445 6.26 10.14 12.27
CA ALA A 445 6.93 9.22 13.19
C ALA A 445 6.51 9.49 14.66
N CYS A 446 6.48 10.76 15.07
CA CYS A 446 6.02 11.16 16.39
C CYS A 446 4.57 10.76 16.69
N TRP A 447 3.68 10.89 15.72
CA TRP A 447 2.29 10.47 15.86
C TRP A 447 2.15 8.95 15.99
N VAL A 448 2.93 8.16 15.23
CA VAL A 448 2.96 6.70 15.36
C VAL A 448 3.51 6.28 16.73
N ASN A 449 4.55 6.95 17.24
CA ASN A 449 5.10 6.67 18.57
C ASN A 449 4.07 6.90 19.69
N ALA A 450 3.19 7.88 19.54
CA ALA A 450 2.15 8.18 20.52
C ALA A 450 0.97 7.19 20.49
N THR A 451 0.72 6.54 19.34
CA THR A 451 -0.50 5.74 19.11
C THR A 451 -0.25 4.24 19.00
N SER A 452 0.99 3.83 18.68
CA SER A 452 1.34 2.42 18.48
C SER A 452 1.86 1.75 19.77
N SER A 453 1.44 0.51 19.99
CA SER A 453 2.00 -0.40 21.00
C SER A 453 2.91 -1.49 20.38
N THR A 454 3.27 -1.35 19.11
CA THR A 454 3.99 -2.37 18.32
C THR A 454 5.49 -2.05 18.17
N TYR A 455 6.20 -2.85 17.35
CA TYR A 455 7.61 -2.69 17.01
C TYR A 455 7.95 -1.28 16.45
N HIS A 456 7.01 -0.59 15.80
CA HIS A 456 7.21 0.79 15.34
C HIS A 456 7.62 1.73 16.48
N LYS A 457 7.08 1.55 17.69
CA LYS A 457 7.40 2.42 18.82
C LYS A 457 8.89 2.38 19.18
N ARG A 458 9.47 1.18 19.23
CA ARG A 458 10.89 0.97 19.52
C ARG A 458 11.79 1.42 18.38
N ALA A 459 11.35 1.24 17.14
CA ALA A 459 12.05 1.75 15.97
C ALA A 459 12.14 3.29 15.95
N ILE A 460 11.13 3.98 16.47
CA ILE A 460 11.06 5.45 16.44
C ILE A 460 11.84 6.11 17.60
N GLU A 461 12.08 5.41 18.70
CA GLU A 461 12.75 5.97 19.88
C GLU A 461 14.17 6.54 19.58
N PRO A 462 15.06 5.84 18.83
CA PRO A 462 16.34 6.41 18.41
C PRO A 462 16.16 7.64 17.52
N LEU A 463 15.20 7.60 16.59
CA LEU A 463 14.89 8.70 15.68
C LEU A 463 14.45 9.94 16.46
N VAL A 464 13.54 9.80 17.42
CA VAL A 464 13.07 10.91 18.26
C VAL A 464 14.20 11.48 19.12
N THR A 465 15.09 10.62 19.64
CA THR A 465 16.24 11.04 20.44
C THR A 465 17.19 11.93 19.64
N GLU A 466 17.41 11.63 18.37
CA GLU A 466 18.35 12.37 17.52
C GLU A 466 17.69 13.59 16.83
N LEU A 467 16.42 13.46 16.43
CA LEU A 467 15.77 14.40 15.52
C LEU A 467 14.72 15.30 16.17
N ALA A 468 14.29 15.02 17.41
CA ALA A 468 13.37 15.89 18.14
C ALA A 468 14.07 16.69 19.25
N LYS A 469 13.61 17.92 19.50
CA LYS A 469 14.12 18.76 20.58
C LYS A 469 13.85 18.11 21.93
N GLY A 470 14.83 18.18 22.83
CA GLY A 470 14.73 17.59 24.18
C GLY A 470 14.33 16.12 24.20
N GLN A 471 14.63 15.37 23.11
CA GLN A 471 14.43 13.92 23.00
C GLN A 471 12.97 13.49 23.15
N ASN A 472 12.01 14.38 22.84
CA ASN A 472 10.59 14.05 22.83
C ASN A 472 9.86 14.82 21.72
N CYS A 473 8.72 14.29 21.31
CA CYS A 473 7.91 14.87 20.24
C CYS A 473 7.18 16.17 20.63
N GLU A 474 7.08 16.49 21.92
CA GLU A 474 6.33 17.66 22.42
C GLU A 474 7.12 18.96 22.34
N GLN A 475 8.41 18.91 21.99
CA GLN A 475 9.25 20.09 21.78
C GLN A 475 9.53 20.38 20.31
N GLY A 476 9.00 19.55 19.41
CA GLY A 476 9.09 19.74 17.97
C GLY A 476 10.43 19.31 17.37
N PRO A 477 10.64 19.56 16.06
CA PRO A 477 11.84 19.13 15.36
C PRO A 477 13.07 19.98 15.73
N VAL A 478 14.26 19.35 15.68
CA VAL A 478 15.55 20.07 15.71
C VAL A 478 15.78 20.85 14.40
N ASP A 479 16.69 21.83 14.44
CA ASP A 479 17.11 22.53 13.23
C ASP A 479 17.99 21.63 12.35
N ASN A 480 18.02 21.89 11.03
CA ASN A 480 18.73 21.08 10.03
C ASN A 480 18.32 19.59 10.02
N LEU A 481 17.03 19.34 10.28
CA LEU A 481 16.42 18.02 10.41
C LEU A 481 16.83 17.03 9.31
N GLN A 482 16.74 17.45 8.04
CA GLN A 482 17.09 16.59 6.90
C GLN A 482 18.57 16.17 6.89
N GLN A 483 19.48 17.11 7.17
CA GLN A 483 20.92 16.82 7.20
C GLN A 483 21.29 15.90 8.36
N ARG A 484 20.65 16.09 9.52
CA ARG A 484 20.82 15.20 10.67
C ARG A 484 20.28 13.80 10.40
N ALA A 485 19.13 13.67 9.73
CA ALA A 485 18.58 12.38 9.36
C ALA A 485 19.50 11.62 8.39
N LYS A 486 20.05 12.29 7.37
CA LYS A 486 21.07 11.72 6.47
C LYS A 486 22.31 11.24 7.24
N LYS A 487 22.81 12.07 8.15
CA LYS A 487 23.95 11.71 9.00
C LYS A 487 23.65 10.49 9.88
N ALA A 488 22.47 10.45 10.49
CA ALA A 488 22.03 9.33 11.34
C ALA A 488 21.86 8.03 10.54
N ASP A 489 21.37 8.09 9.30
CA ASP A 489 21.29 6.92 8.40
C ASP A 489 22.68 6.30 8.17
N VAL A 490 23.69 7.13 7.88
CA VAL A 490 25.09 6.69 7.75
C VAL A 490 25.64 6.12 9.07
N GLU A 491 25.46 6.82 10.20
CA GLU A 491 26.01 6.40 11.49
C GLU A 491 25.37 5.12 12.04
N LEU A 492 24.08 4.88 11.75
CA LEU A 492 23.34 3.73 12.25
C LEU A 492 23.47 2.49 11.36
N PHE A 493 23.40 2.67 10.04
CA PHE A 493 23.35 1.57 9.07
C PHE A 493 24.64 1.37 8.27
N ASP A 494 25.67 2.21 8.47
CA ASP A 494 26.95 2.14 7.76
C ASP A 494 26.79 2.12 6.23
N ARG A 495 25.83 2.92 5.72
CA ARG A 495 25.53 3.07 4.30
C ARG A 495 25.31 4.52 3.92
N ASP A 496 25.72 4.88 2.70
CA ASP A 496 25.56 6.20 2.11
C ASP A 496 24.86 6.07 0.74
N GLU A 497 23.67 5.46 0.77
CA GLU A 497 22.86 5.16 -0.42
C GLU A 497 21.68 6.16 -0.47
N PRO A 498 21.79 7.27 -1.22
CA PRO A 498 20.73 8.24 -1.30
C PRO A 498 19.55 7.67 -2.09
N LEU A 499 18.38 7.61 -1.45
CA LEU A 499 17.14 7.24 -2.13
C LEU A 499 16.57 8.46 -2.85
N GLU A 500 16.75 8.53 -4.17
CA GLU A 500 16.39 9.70 -4.96
C GLU A 500 15.06 9.51 -5.70
N LYS A 501 14.24 10.55 -5.69
CA LYS A 501 13.02 10.57 -6.49
C LYS A 501 13.37 10.87 -7.96
N ILE A 502 12.90 10.04 -8.90
CA ILE A 502 13.12 10.23 -10.35
C ILE A 502 12.01 11.11 -10.95
N GLY A 503 12.33 12.30 -11.42
CA GLY A 503 11.39 13.30 -11.99
C GLY A 503 10.75 14.21 -10.93
N GLU A 504 9.60 14.83 -11.21
CA GLU A 504 8.90 15.72 -10.25
C GLU A 504 7.85 14.99 -9.40
N TRP A 505 7.74 15.33 -8.12
CA TRP A 505 6.62 14.81 -7.30
C TRP A 505 5.28 15.27 -7.91
N PRO A 506 4.21 14.46 -7.81
CA PRO A 506 2.88 14.93 -8.21
C PRO A 506 2.56 16.19 -7.41
N ALA A 507 2.17 17.26 -8.11
CA ALA A 507 1.81 18.53 -7.48
C ALA A 507 0.48 18.39 -6.70
N ASN A 508 -0.44 17.61 -7.24
CA ASN A 508 -1.71 17.23 -6.63
C ASN A 508 -2.01 15.76 -6.95
N VAL A 509 -2.90 15.16 -6.17
CA VAL A 509 -3.46 13.84 -6.43
C VAL A 509 -4.96 13.91 -6.28
N GLU A 510 -5.71 13.36 -7.22
CA GLU A 510 -7.16 13.36 -7.11
C GLU A 510 -7.59 12.58 -5.85
N ILE A 511 -8.59 13.11 -5.13
CA ILE A 511 -9.13 12.52 -3.90
C ILE A 511 -10.59 12.20 -4.14
N GLY A 512 -11.05 11.02 -3.70
CA GLY A 512 -12.44 10.61 -3.85
C GLY A 512 -13.41 11.47 -3.05
N GLU A 513 -14.67 11.53 -3.50
CA GLU A 513 -15.79 12.04 -2.70
C GLU A 513 -16.33 10.90 -1.81
N TRP A 514 -16.17 11.02 -0.49
CA TRP A 514 -16.55 10.02 0.51
C TRP A 514 -17.76 10.43 1.33
#